data_AF-A0A524N8Z9-F1
#
_entry.id   AF-A0A524N8Z9-F1
#
_cell.length_a   1.000
_cell.length_b   1.000
_cell.length_c   1.000
_cell.angle_alpha   90.00
_cell.angle_beta   90.00
_cell.angle_gamma   90.00
#
_symmetry.space_group_name_H-M   'P 1'
#
loop_
_entity.id
_entity.type
_entity.pdbx_description
1 polymer ?
#
loop_
_entity_poly.entity_id
_entity_poly.type
_entity_poly.pdbx_seq_one_letter_code
_entity_poly.pdbx_strand_id
1 'polypeptide(L)'
;YLRAFHDPEYPVRLRAFMGRMAAAVTTLGLGGPMGLEGPSMYGGSALGAMMQRRLPKAFRGADHRTLLVAGAAAGVAAIFKAPATGAIFALEVPYRDQMARRMLLPALVASASGYLVFVALSNVRPIFTFQTDGSATFEYKDLAGAILIGICCAIGARTFSRLIRYAKGFTLRPIGLRVVLSTALLALLFVICRGLTGESLTIGSGYGVIVWLAQEHTIWLLAAVLVLRCLATATTLAGGGVGGLFIPLVVGGAIVGRGVGDIVNPLNPTLYVLLGMAAFLGAGYRVPLAAVMFVAEATGQPGFIVPALFAAVAAELVMGRQSITTFQRSPEGSS
;
A
#
# COMPACT_ATOMS: atom_id res chain seq x y z
N TYR A 1 -10.56 6.48 -8.65
CA TYR A 1 -11.19 6.06 -7.40
C TYR A 1 -11.49 7.24 -6.48
N LEU A 2 -10.59 7.67 -5.58
CA LEU A 2 -10.88 8.65 -4.52
C LEU A 2 -11.60 9.94 -4.98
N ARG A 3 -11.13 10.56 -6.07
CA ARG A 3 -11.81 11.75 -6.63
C ARG A 3 -13.24 11.43 -7.08
N ALA A 4 -13.43 10.33 -7.83
CA ALA A 4 -14.75 9.89 -8.29
C ALA A 4 -15.68 9.39 -7.16
N PHE A 5 -15.11 9.01 -6.01
CA PHE A 5 -15.89 8.66 -4.83
C PHE A 5 -16.50 9.91 -4.18
N HIS A 6 -15.73 10.99 -4.09
CA HIS A 6 -16.17 12.24 -3.46
C HIS A 6 -16.90 13.19 -4.40
N ASP A 7 -16.67 13.07 -5.70
CA ASP A 7 -17.19 13.95 -6.74
C ASP A 7 -17.95 13.13 -7.80
N PRO A 8 -19.30 13.13 -7.78
CA PRO A 8 -20.12 12.40 -8.74
C PRO A 8 -19.98 12.94 -10.18
N GLU A 9 -19.57 14.20 -10.34
CA GLU A 9 -19.35 14.84 -11.64
C GLU A 9 -17.99 14.48 -12.25
N TYR A 10 -17.18 13.70 -11.55
CA TYR A 10 -15.90 13.17 -12.04
C TYR A 10 -16.02 11.70 -12.46
N PRO A 11 -16.69 11.39 -13.60
CA PRO A 11 -16.89 10.02 -14.04
C PRO A 11 -15.58 9.35 -14.42
N VAL A 12 -15.42 8.08 -14.03
CA VAL A 12 -14.34 7.25 -14.59
C VAL A 12 -14.62 7.04 -16.08
N ARG A 13 -13.73 7.58 -16.94
CA ARG A 13 -13.82 7.51 -18.40
C ARG A 13 -13.03 6.32 -18.94
N LEU A 14 -13.58 5.61 -19.93
CA LEU A 14 -12.94 4.42 -20.52
C LEU A 14 -11.57 4.73 -21.13
N ARG A 15 -11.43 5.85 -21.87
CA ARG A 15 -10.14 6.27 -22.45
C ARG A 15 -9.07 6.51 -21.38
N ALA A 16 -9.45 7.18 -20.29
CA ALA A 16 -8.55 7.43 -19.16
C ALA A 16 -8.16 6.13 -18.44
N PHE A 17 -9.07 5.15 -18.38
CA PHE A 17 -8.79 3.82 -17.88
C PHE A 17 -7.75 3.08 -18.74
N MET A 18 -7.97 3.00 -20.05
CA MET A 18 -7.04 2.35 -20.98
C MET A 18 -5.63 2.97 -20.91
N GLY A 19 -5.54 4.31 -20.96
CA GLY A 19 -4.25 5.00 -20.86
C GLY A 19 -3.54 4.76 -19.53
N ARG A 20 -4.30 4.71 -18.42
CA ARG A 20 -3.73 4.43 -17.09
C ARG A 20 -3.25 2.99 -16.95
N MET A 21 -3.94 2.03 -17.55
CA MET A 21 -3.50 0.63 -17.57
C MET A 21 -2.23 0.47 -18.41
N ALA A 22 -2.18 1.05 -19.61
CA ALA A 22 -0.98 1.02 -20.45
C ALA A 22 0.22 1.63 -19.71
N ALA A 23 0.06 2.81 -19.10
CA ALA A 23 1.11 3.45 -18.33
C ALA A 23 1.54 2.61 -17.11
N ALA A 24 0.61 1.93 -16.44
CA ALA A 24 0.92 1.03 -15.33
C ALA A 24 1.70 -0.21 -15.79
N VAL A 25 1.30 -0.83 -16.91
CA VAL A 25 2.02 -1.96 -17.51
C VAL A 25 3.43 -1.55 -17.87
N THR A 26 3.63 -0.38 -18.51
CA THR A 26 4.97 0.12 -18.85
C THR A 26 5.78 0.43 -17.59
N THR A 27 5.21 1.14 -16.62
CA THR A 27 5.94 1.54 -15.40
C THR A 27 6.38 0.32 -14.59
N LEU A 28 5.45 -0.61 -14.33
CA LEU A 28 5.71 -1.79 -13.50
C LEU A 28 6.49 -2.86 -14.26
N GLY A 29 6.21 -3.05 -15.56
CA GLY A 29 6.91 -3.99 -16.43
C GLY A 29 8.37 -3.62 -16.69
N LEU A 30 8.70 -2.31 -16.70
CA LEU A 30 10.09 -1.83 -16.75
C LEU A 30 10.75 -1.75 -15.37
N GLY A 31 10.11 -2.26 -14.32
CA GLY A 31 10.70 -2.37 -12.99
C GLY A 31 10.53 -1.15 -12.09
N GLY A 32 9.57 -0.26 -12.35
CA GLY A 32 9.26 0.86 -11.46
C GLY A 32 8.89 0.38 -10.04
N PRO A 33 9.51 0.92 -8.97
CA PRO A 33 9.28 0.52 -7.58
C PRO A 33 7.94 0.99 -7.01
N MET A 34 6.89 0.37 -7.52
CA MET A 34 5.49 0.64 -7.22
C MET A 34 4.70 -0.68 -7.22
N GLY A 35 3.45 -0.62 -6.75
CA GLY A 35 2.58 -1.80 -6.71
C GLY A 35 1.44 -1.78 -7.74
N LEU A 36 0.86 -2.97 -7.95
CA LEU A 36 -0.25 -3.21 -8.89
C LEU A 36 -1.62 -2.80 -8.33
N GLU A 37 -1.71 -2.49 -7.04
CA GLU A 37 -2.96 -2.19 -6.35
C GLU A 37 -3.62 -0.89 -6.80
N GLY A 38 -2.84 0.13 -7.14
CA GLY A 38 -3.37 1.39 -7.65
C GLY A 38 -4.12 1.18 -8.98
N PRO A 39 -3.47 0.56 -9.98
CA PRO A 39 -4.12 0.14 -11.22
C PRO A 39 -5.30 -0.82 -11.00
N SER A 40 -5.14 -1.85 -10.17
CA SER A 40 -6.20 -2.84 -9.91
C SER A 40 -7.43 -2.22 -9.25
N MET A 41 -7.25 -1.42 -8.20
CA MET A 41 -8.33 -0.67 -7.55
C MET A 41 -9.01 0.28 -8.54
N TYR A 42 -8.23 1.00 -9.34
CA TYR A 42 -8.78 1.91 -10.33
C TYR A 42 -9.59 1.14 -11.40
N GLY A 43 -9.07 0.03 -11.91
CA GLY A 43 -9.74 -0.81 -12.90
C GLY A 43 -11.03 -1.43 -12.37
N GLY A 44 -10.98 -2.01 -11.18
CA GLY A 44 -12.17 -2.52 -10.50
C GLY A 44 -13.23 -1.43 -10.30
N SER A 45 -12.83 -0.25 -9.81
CA SER A 45 -13.75 0.90 -9.66
C SER A 45 -14.33 1.37 -11.00
N ALA A 46 -13.54 1.32 -12.08
CA ALA A 46 -13.99 1.68 -13.43
C ALA A 46 -15.05 0.69 -13.95
N LEU A 47 -14.84 -0.61 -13.74
CA LEU A 47 -15.78 -1.67 -14.11
C LEU A 47 -17.08 -1.53 -13.32
N GLY A 48 -17.01 -1.32 -12.01
CA GLY A 48 -18.19 -1.09 -11.17
C GLY A 48 -19.01 0.12 -11.62
N ALA A 49 -18.35 1.25 -11.88
CA ALA A 49 -19.02 2.45 -12.41
C ALA A 49 -19.63 2.22 -13.81
N MET A 50 -18.96 1.43 -14.67
CA MET A 50 -19.48 1.07 -15.98
C MET A 50 -20.72 0.17 -15.89
N MET A 51 -20.71 -0.83 -14.99
CA MET A 51 -21.85 -1.70 -14.73
C MET A 51 -23.06 -0.90 -14.26
N GLN A 52 -22.86 0.06 -13.35
CA GLN A 52 -23.93 0.92 -12.86
C GLN A 52 -24.59 1.73 -14.00
N ARG A 53 -23.78 2.24 -14.93
CA ARG A 53 -24.28 2.98 -16.10
C ARG A 53 -24.97 2.11 -17.13
N ARG A 54 -24.51 0.87 -17.33
CA ARG A 54 -25.09 -0.06 -18.32
C ARG A 54 -26.36 -0.74 -17.81
N LEU A 55 -26.52 -0.89 -16.50
CA LEU A 55 -27.66 -1.56 -15.86
C LEU A 55 -28.39 -0.64 -14.86
N PRO A 56 -28.85 0.56 -15.26
CA PRO A 56 -29.38 1.55 -14.32
C PRO A 56 -30.65 1.09 -13.59
N LYS A 57 -31.47 0.23 -14.22
CA LYS A 57 -32.68 -0.33 -13.60
C LYS A 57 -32.37 -1.27 -12.44
N ALA A 58 -31.31 -2.08 -12.56
CA ALA A 58 -30.91 -3.06 -11.54
C ALA A 58 -30.32 -2.39 -10.28
N PHE A 59 -29.77 -1.19 -10.42
CA PHE A 59 -29.14 -0.43 -9.35
C PHE A 59 -29.89 0.87 -9.01
N ARG A 60 -31.19 0.92 -9.31
CA ARG A 60 -32.01 2.10 -9.04
C ARG A 60 -32.09 2.35 -7.53
N GLY A 61 -31.76 3.58 -7.11
CA GLY A 61 -31.73 3.96 -5.69
C GLY A 61 -30.44 3.59 -4.95
N ALA A 62 -29.51 2.87 -5.59
CA ALA A 62 -28.19 2.65 -5.02
C ALA A 62 -27.32 3.92 -5.15
N ASP A 63 -26.56 4.23 -4.10
CA ASP A 63 -25.54 5.29 -4.15
C ASP A 63 -24.55 5.01 -5.29
N HIS A 64 -24.17 6.05 -6.05
CA HIS A 64 -23.15 5.99 -7.10
C HIS A 64 -21.80 5.44 -6.61
N ARG A 65 -21.53 5.57 -5.30
CA ARG A 65 -20.32 5.05 -4.66
C ARG A 65 -20.37 3.54 -4.46
N THR A 66 -21.54 2.91 -4.40
CA THR A 66 -21.68 1.49 -4.02
C THR A 66 -20.93 0.57 -4.97
N LEU A 67 -21.19 0.65 -6.27
CA LEU A 67 -20.48 -0.19 -7.25
C LEU A 67 -19.05 0.27 -7.49
N LEU A 68 -18.75 1.55 -7.27
CA LEU A 68 -17.38 2.07 -7.30
C LEU A 68 -16.52 1.43 -6.21
N VAL A 69 -17.02 1.36 -4.97
CA VAL A 69 -16.37 0.72 -3.81
C VAL A 69 -16.32 -0.79 -3.99
N ALA A 70 -17.42 -1.43 -4.41
CA ALA A 70 -17.46 -2.87 -4.63
C ALA A 70 -16.40 -3.30 -5.68
N GLY A 71 -16.31 -2.58 -6.80
CA GLY A 71 -15.30 -2.81 -7.81
C GLY A 71 -13.87 -2.57 -7.29
N ALA A 72 -13.65 -1.49 -6.53
CA ALA A 72 -12.35 -1.23 -5.89
C ALA A 72 -11.95 -2.37 -4.94
N ALA A 73 -12.88 -2.85 -4.11
CA ALA A 73 -12.67 -3.95 -3.18
C ALA A 73 -12.29 -5.25 -3.92
N ALA A 74 -13.02 -5.61 -4.97
CA ALA A 74 -12.71 -6.78 -5.81
C ALA A 74 -11.30 -6.71 -6.41
N GLY A 75 -10.89 -5.56 -6.94
CA GLY A 75 -9.57 -5.38 -7.52
C GLY A 75 -8.44 -5.49 -6.49
N VAL A 76 -8.62 -4.88 -5.32
CA VAL A 76 -7.63 -4.95 -4.23
C VAL A 76 -7.53 -6.38 -3.66
N ALA A 77 -8.66 -7.05 -3.49
CA ALA A 77 -8.69 -8.43 -3.01
C ALA A 77 -7.98 -9.40 -3.95
N ALA A 78 -8.21 -9.26 -5.26
CA ALA A 78 -7.58 -10.10 -6.27
C ALA A 78 -6.05 -9.92 -6.28
N ILE A 79 -5.56 -8.68 -6.21
CA ILE A 79 -4.11 -8.43 -6.28
C ILE A 79 -3.37 -8.80 -4.99
N PHE A 80 -4.01 -8.62 -3.83
CA PHE A 80 -3.41 -8.94 -2.54
C PHE A 80 -3.70 -10.35 -2.04
N LYS A 81 -4.54 -11.11 -2.76
CA LYS A 81 -5.04 -12.41 -2.30
C LYS A 81 -5.67 -12.33 -0.89
N ALA A 82 -6.31 -11.19 -0.60
CA ALA A 82 -6.68 -10.79 0.75
C ALA A 82 -8.08 -10.14 0.73
N PRO A 83 -9.16 -10.94 0.78
CA PRO A 83 -10.52 -10.44 0.65
C PRO A 83 -10.97 -9.54 1.82
N ALA A 84 -10.61 -9.82 3.07
CA ALA A 84 -10.98 -8.91 4.17
C ALA A 84 -10.27 -7.56 4.00
N THR A 85 -9.00 -7.59 3.66
CA THR A 85 -8.17 -6.42 3.36
C THR A 85 -8.74 -5.60 2.21
N GLY A 86 -9.11 -6.25 1.10
CA GLY A 86 -9.68 -5.57 -0.07
C GLY A 86 -10.96 -4.81 0.26
N ALA A 87 -11.85 -5.43 1.03
CA ALA A 87 -13.10 -4.81 1.47
C ALA A 87 -12.83 -3.64 2.43
N ILE A 88 -12.06 -3.86 3.50
CA ILE A 88 -11.79 -2.84 4.51
C ILE A 88 -11.02 -1.66 3.91
N PHE A 89 -9.99 -1.92 3.09
CA PHE A 89 -9.22 -0.86 2.44
C PHE A 89 -10.10 0.00 1.53
N ALA A 90 -10.98 -0.60 0.73
CA ALA A 90 -11.87 0.17 -0.14
C ALA A 90 -12.84 1.06 0.64
N LEU A 91 -13.23 0.66 1.85
CA LEU A 91 -14.14 1.39 2.73
C LEU A 91 -13.44 2.47 3.56
N GLU A 92 -12.21 2.23 3.99
CA GLU A 92 -11.41 3.11 4.87
C GLU A 92 -10.69 4.19 4.07
N VAL A 93 -10.05 3.83 2.95
CA VAL A 93 -9.20 4.75 2.17
C VAL A 93 -9.89 6.02 1.66
N PRO A 94 -11.22 6.12 1.42
CA PRO A 94 -11.84 7.38 1.03
C PRO A 94 -11.80 8.47 2.09
N TYR A 95 -11.76 8.10 3.36
CA TYR A 95 -11.84 9.00 4.49
C TYR A 95 -10.55 9.00 5.29
N ARG A 96 -10.38 10.02 6.15
CA ARG A 96 -9.25 10.08 7.10
C ARG A 96 -9.59 9.51 8.48
N ASP A 97 -10.83 9.70 8.90
CA ASP A 97 -11.26 9.48 10.29
C ASP A 97 -12.60 8.70 10.35
N GLN A 98 -13.06 8.13 9.22
CA GLN A 98 -14.32 7.39 9.09
C GLN A 98 -14.19 6.23 8.08
N MET A 99 -15.26 5.44 7.94
CA MET A 99 -15.37 4.41 6.92
C MET A 99 -16.70 4.54 6.17
N ALA A 100 -16.72 4.12 4.91
CA ALA A 100 -17.92 4.06 4.07
C ALA A 100 -18.89 2.92 4.47
N ARG A 101 -19.28 2.83 5.75
CA ARG A 101 -19.97 1.66 6.36
C ARG A 101 -21.24 1.20 5.61
N ARG A 102 -21.96 2.12 4.96
CA ARG A 102 -23.16 1.81 4.15
C ARG A 102 -22.87 0.86 2.98
N MET A 103 -21.61 0.77 2.55
CA MET A 103 -21.18 -0.04 1.40
C MET A 103 -20.47 -1.34 1.84
N LEU A 104 -20.54 -1.70 3.12
CA LEU A 104 -19.83 -2.85 3.67
C LEU A 104 -20.23 -4.18 3.01
N LEU A 105 -21.52 -4.49 2.92
CA LEU A 105 -21.97 -5.76 2.33
C LEU A 105 -21.59 -5.87 0.84
N PRO A 106 -21.86 -4.86 -0.03
CA PRO A 106 -21.39 -4.89 -1.42
C PRO A 106 -19.87 -5.04 -1.55
N ALA A 107 -19.11 -4.35 -0.69
CA ALA A 107 -17.65 -4.46 -0.70
C ALA A 107 -17.18 -5.87 -0.32
N LEU A 108 -17.74 -6.48 0.72
CA LEU A 108 -17.39 -7.84 1.14
C LEU A 108 -17.70 -8.88 0.07
N VAL A 109 -18.90 -8.82 -0.52
CA VAL A 109 -19.31 -9.76 -1.58
C VAL A 109 -18.39 -9.62 -2.80
N ALA A 110 -18.18 -8.39 -3.29
CA ALA A 110 -17.33 -8.16 -4.46
C ALA A 110 -15.87 -8.52 -4.19
N SER A 111 -15.37 -8.24 -2.99
CA SER A 111 -14.03 -8.63 -2.54
C SER A 111 -13.83 -10.15 -2.56
N ALA A 112 -14.77 -10.89 -1.96
CA ALA A 112 -14.75 -12.35 -1.99
C ALA A 112 -14.86 -12.90 -3.42
N SER A 113 -15.73 -12.35 -4.26
CA SER A 113 -15.83 -12.75 -5.67
C SER A 113 -14.54 -12.48 -6.45
N GLY A 114 -13.92 -11.32 -6.27
CA GLY A 114 -12.65 -10.97 -6.91
C GLY A 114 -11.52 -11.92 -6.50
N TYR A 115 -11.46 -12.28 -5.22
CA TYR A 115 -10.53 -13.27 -4.71
C TYR A 115 -10.78 -14.68 -5.29
N LEU A 116 -12.04 -15.13 -5.35
CA LEU A 116 -12.38 -16.44 -5.93
C LEU A 116 -11.99 -16.55 -7.41
N VAL A 117 -12.22 -15.49 -8.20
CA VAL A 117 -11.78 -15.44 -9.60
C VAL A 117 -10.26 -15.52 -9.70
N PHE A 118 -9.53 -14.80 -8.83
CA PHE A 118 -8.07 -14.88 -8.79
C PHE A 118 -7.59 -16.30 -8.46
N VAL A 119 -8.17 -16.92 -7.44
CA VAL A 119 -7.83 -18.29 -7.01
C VAL A 119 -8.11 -19.31 -8.12
N ALA A 120 -9.22 -19.17 -8.84
CA ALA A 120 -9.56 -20.05 -9.96
C ALA A 120 -8.52 -20.02 -11.09
N LEU A 121 -7.79 -18.91 -11.24
CA LEU A 121 -6.74 -18.74 -12.25
C LEU A 121 -5.32 -18.97 -11.69
N SER A 122 -5.17 -19.04 -10.37
CA SER A 122 -3.88 -19.03 -9.69
C SER A 122 -3.89 -19.99 -8.50
N ASN A 123 -3.42 -19.55 -7.32
CA ASN A 123 -3.36 -20.35 -6.12
C ASN A 123 -3.72 -19.55 -4.86
N VAL A 124 -4.03 -20.29 -3.80
CA VAL A 124 -4.44 -19.78 -2.47
C VAL A 124 -3.24 -19.40 -1.59
N ARG A 125 -2.00 -19.53 -2.06
CA ARG A 125 -0.83 -19.26 -1.22
C ARG A 125 -0.74 -17.76 -0.90
N PRO A 126 -0.45 -17.38 0.37
CA PRO A 126 -0.21 -15.99 0.76
C PRO A 126 0.90 -15.34 -0.09
N ILE A 127 0.92 -14.02 -0.11
CA ILE A 127 1.94 -13.25 -0.85
C ILE A 127 3.30 -13.40 -0.19
N PHE A 128 3.32 -13.37 1.13
CA PHE A 128 4.52 -13.51 1.94
C PHE A 128 4.46 -14.80 2.72
N THR A 129 5.50 -15.61 2.62
CA THR A 129 5.68 -16.80 3.47
C THR A 129 6.83 -16.52 4.41
N PHE A 130 6.53 -16.47 5.71
CA PHE A 130 7.54 -16.37 6.75
C PHE A 130 7.63 -17.71 7.47
N GLN A 131 8.86 -18.17 7.72
CA GLN A 131 9.08 -19.31 8.60
C GLN A 131 8.83 -18.83 10.04
N THR A 132 7.90 -19.47 10.71
CA THR A 132 7.64 -19.23 12.14
C THR A 132 7.78 -20.59 12.81
N ASP A 133 8.81 -20.74 13.62
CA ASP A 133 9.02 -21.96 14.38
C ASP A 133 8.04 -21.95 15.57
N GLY A 134 6.85 -22.51 15.34
CA GLY A 134 5.80 -22.64 16.36
C GLY A 134 4.60 -21.71 16.18
N SER A 135 3.73 -21.65 17.20
CA SER A 135 2.60 -20.73 17.22
C SER A 135 3.10 -19.29 17.28
N ALA A 136 2.41 -18.39 16.59
CA ALA A 136 2.68 -16.94 16.62
C ALA A 136 2.51 -16.40 18.05
N THR A 137 3.60 -16.34 18.81
CA THR A 137 3.62 -15.81 20.18
C THR A 137 4.24 -14.41 20.20
N PHE A 138 3.72 -13.57 21.08
CA PHE A 138 4.29 -12.27 21.41
C PHE A 138 4.28 -12.11 22.93
N GLU A 139 5.29 -11.41 23.45
CA GLU A 139 5.45 -11.11 24.87
C GLU A 139 5.02 -9.67 25.17
N TYR A 140 4.88 -9.31 26.45
CA TYR A 140 4.58 -7.93 26.86
C TYR A 140 5.63 -6.92 26.37
N LYS A 141 6.90 -7.31 26.28
CA LYS A 141 7.97 -6.45 25.72
C LYS A 141 7.73 -6.10 24.24
N ASP A 142 7.10 -7.00 23.48
CA ASP A 142 6.80 -6.77 22.07
C ASP A 142 5.67 -5.75 21.87
N LEU A 143 4.79 -5.56 22.87
CA LEU A 143 3.79 -4.48 22.86
C LEU A 143 4.45 -3.09 23.01
N ALA A 144 5.48 -2.98 23.86
CA ALA A 144 6.28 -1.76 23.94
C ALA A 144 7.07 -1.52 22.63
N GLY A 145 7.62 -2.60 22.05
CA GLY A 145 8.24 -2.59 20.73
C GLY A 145 7.27 -2.13 19.62
N ALA A 146 6.02 -2.57 19.67
CA ALA A 146 4.98 -2.15 18.74
C ALA A 146 4.72 -0.63 18.78
N ILE A 147 4.68 -0.03 19.97
CA ILE A 147 4.52 1.42 20.12
C ILE A 147 5.72 2.16 19.53
N LEU A 148 6.95 1.70 19.80
CA LEU A 148 8.17 2.28 19.26
C LEU A 148 8.20 2.19 17.72
N ILE A 149 7.86 1.04 17.15
CA ILE A 149 7.65 0.86 15.71
C ILE A 149 6.64 1.89 15.20
N GLY A 150 5.50 2.04 15.86
CA GLY A 150 4.46 2.98 15.47
C GLY A 150 4.99 4.41 15.33
N ILE A 151 5.74 4.89 16.32
CA ILE A 151 6.36 6.23 16.30
C ILE A 151 7.35 6.35 15.14
N CYS A 152 8.28 5.40 15.00
CA CYS A 152 9.28 5.40 13.93
C CYS A 152 8.64 5.35 12.53
N CYS A 153 7.66 4.47 12.34
CA CYS A 153 6.91 4.33 11.10
C CYS A 153 6.10 5.59 10.77
N ALA A 154 5.51 6.28 11.74
CA ALA A 154 4.80 7.53 11.49
C ALA A 154 5.74 8.64 11.01
N ILE A 155 6.92 8.77 11.61
CA ILE A 155 7.94 9.74 11.19
C ILE A 155 8.42 9.42 9.76
N GLY A 156 8.70 8.14 9.50
CA GLY A 156 9.08 7.65 8.17
C GLY A 156 8.00 7.88 7.12
N ALA A 157 6.75 7.50 7.41
CA ALA A 157 5.60 7.65 6.53
C ALA A 157 5.27 9.13 6.25
N ARG A 158 5.42 10.01 7.25
CA ARG A 158 5.28 11.46 7.08
C ARG A 158 6.33 12.02 6.13
N THR A 159 7.59 11.62 6.31
CA THR A 159 8.71 12.05 5.46
C THR A 159 8.53 11.55 4.03
N PHE A 160 8.18 10.26 3.88
CA PHE A 160 7.88 9.67 2.59
C PHE A 160 6.68 10.34 1.90
N SER A 161 5.61 10.64 2.64
CA SER A 161 4.44 11.35 2.09
C SER A 161 4.79 12.75 1.59
N ARG A 162 5.68 13.48 2.28
CA ARG A 162 6.20 14.78 1.81
C ARG A 162 6.99 14.61 0.52
N LEU A 163 7.92 13.65 0.47
CA LEU A 163 8.72 13.34 -0.71
C LEU A 163 7.83 12.99 -1.91
N ILE A 164 6.81 12.16 -1.72
CA ILE A 164 5.84 11.81 -2.77
C ILE A 164 5.05 13.02 -3.25
N ARG A 165 4.67 13.95 -2.36
CA ARG A 165 4.00 15.20 -2.78
C ARG A 165 4.91 16.07 -3.64
N TYR A 166 6.18 16.22 -3.26
CA TYR A 166 7.17 16.93 -4.08
C TYR A 166 7.36 16.26 -5.44
N ALA A 167 7.49 14.93 -5.48
CA ALA A 167 7.61 14.18 -6.72
C ALA A 167 6.40 14.35 -7.66
N LYS A 168 5.17 14.35 -7.11
CA LYS A 168 3.94 14.60 -7.89
C LYS A 168 3.87 16.04 -8.43
N GLY A 169 4.38 17.01 -7.67
CA GLY A 169 4.44 18.42 -8.07
C GLY A 169 5.57 18.73 -9.05
N PHE A 170 6.59 17.88 -9.12
CA PHE A 170 7.70 18.05 -10.06
C PHE A 170 7.19 17.99 -11.50
N THR A 171 7.49 19.04 -12.25
CA THR A 171 7.22 19.11 -13.68
C THR A 171 8.45 19.66 -14.38
N LEU A 172 8.81 19.05 -15.50
CA LEU A 172 9.89 19.51 -16.37
C LEU A 172 9.39 19.42 -17.80
N ARG A 173 9.61 20.48 -18.58
CA ARG A 173 9.35 20.53 -20.02
C ARG A 173 10.70 20.69 -20.73
N PRO A 174 11.00 19.88 -21.76
CA PRO A 174 10.15 18.88 -22.42
C PRO A 174 9.99 17.55 -21.66
N ILE A 175 8.88 16.84 -21.89
CA ILE A 175 8.56 15.57 -21.22
C ILE A 175 9.62 14.47 -21.46
N GLY A 176 10.26 14.45 -22.64
CA GLY A 176 11.33 13.51 -22.93
C GLY A 176 12.52 13.66 -21.98
N LEU A 177 12.94 14.90 -21.72
CA LEU A 177 14.02 15.20 -20.77
C LEU A 177 13.64 14.76 -19.35
N ARG A 178 12.38 15.01 -18.94
CA ARG A 178 11.87 14.57 -17.63
C ARG A 178 11.98 13.06 -17.44
N VAL A 179 11.58 12.29 -18.45
CA VAL A 179 11.67 10.83 -18.42
C VAL A 179 13.12 10.38 -18.40
N VAL A 180 13.98 10.92 -19.29
CA VAL A 180 15.40 10.56 -19.35
C VAL A 180 16.12 10.81 -18.02
N LEU A 181 15.93 11.99 -17.40
CA LEU A 181 16.54 12.30 -16.12
C LEU A 181 16.04 11.39 -14.99
N SER A 182 14.75 11.08 -14.99
CA SER A 182 14.17 10.19 -13.98
C SER A 182 14.70 8.77 -14.14
N THR A 183 14.79 8.26 -15.37
CA THR A 183 15.34 6.94 -15.67
C THR A 183 16.84 6.87 -15.35
N ALA A 184 17.61 7.92 -15.68
CA ALA A 184 19.04 8.00 -15.34
C ALA A 184 19.27 8.00 -13.82
N LEU A 185 18.45 8.74 -13.06
CA LEU A 185 18.52 8.72 -11.60
C LEU A 185 18.09 7.37 -11.02
N LEU A 186 17.08 6.71 -11.57
CA LEU A 186 16.71 5.34 -11.18
C LEU A 186 17.85 4.35 -11.42
N ALA A 187 18.53 4.45 -12.57
CA ALA A 187 19.69 3.61 -12.88
C ALA A 187 20.86 3.87 -11.90
N LEU A 188 21.09 5.13 -11.53
CA LEU A 188 22.08 5.48 -10.51
C LEU A 188 21.73 4.88 -9.14
N LEU A 189 20.48 5.04 -8.69
CA LEU A 189 19.99 4.47 -7.43
C LEU A 189 20.07 2.93 -7.43
N PHE A 190 19.86 2.30 -8.58
CA PHE A 190 20.05 0.87 -8.78
C PHE A 190 21.52 0.45 -8.59
N VAL A 191 22.46 1.14 -9.25
CA VAL A 191 23.89 0.83 -9.12
C VAL A 191 24.37 1.01 -7.68
N ILE A 192 23.97 2.11 -7.03
CA ILE A 192 24.31 2.37 -5.61
C ILE A 192 23.75 1.24 -4.72
N CYS A 193 22.48 0.90 -4.88
CA CYS A 193 21.86 -0.17 -4.09
C CYS A 193 22.60 -1.49 -4.27
N ARG A 194 22.85 -1.89 -5.52
CA ARG A 194 23.54 -3.15 -5.82
C ARG A 194 24.98 -3.16 -5.30
N GLY A 195 25.66 -2.02 -5.30
CA GLY A 195 27.00 -1.89 -4.70
C GLY A 195 27.00 -2.06 -3.19
N LEU A 196 25.94 -1.62 -2.49
CA LEU A 196 25.83 -1.73 -1.04
C LEU A 196 25.31 -3.10 -0.56
N THR A 197 24.36 -3.70 -1.29
CA THR A 197 23.65 -4.91 -0.83
C THR A 197 23.98 -6.16 -1.63
N GLY A 198 24.64 -6.04 -2.79
CA GLY A 198 24.77 -7.10 -3.79
C GLY A 198 23.47 -7.37 -4.57
N GLU A 199 22.36 -6.75 -4.18
CA GLU A 199 21.00 -7.09 -4.61
C GLU A 199 20.26 -5.92 -5.27
N SER A 200 19.26 -6.24 -6.09
CA SER A 200 18.52 -5.27 -6.90
C SER A 200 17.31 -4.67 -6.16
N LEU A 201 17.51 -4.18 -4.94
CA LEU A 201 16.41 -3.86 -4.02
C LEU A 201 15.66 -2.56 -4.33
N THR A 202 16.12 -1.70 -5.24
CA THR A 202 15.46 -0.43 -5.63
C THR A 202 14.54 -0.53 -6.84
N ILE A 203 14.52 -1.67 -7.52
CA ILE A 203 13.69 -1.96 -8.70
C ILE A 203 12.56 -2.93 -8.31
N GLY A 204 11.46 -2.93 -9.07
CA GLY A 204 10.32 -3.83 -8.90
C GLY A 204 9.48 -3.51 -7.66
N SER A 205 8.40 -4.27 -7.44
CA SER A 205 7.43 -3.98 -6.37
C SER A 205 8.05 -3.94 -4.96
N GLY A 206 9.10 -4.74 -4.71
CA GLY A 206 9.83 -4.77 -3.45
C GLY A 206 9.60 -6.01 -2.61
N TYR A 207 8.91 -7.01 -3.15
CA TYR A 207 8.80 -8.32 -2.49
C TYR A 207 10.17 -8.94 -2.19
N GLY A 208 11.17 -8.74 -3.06
CA GLY A 208 12.55 -9.16 -2.80
C GLY A 208 13.19 -8.49 -1.58
N VAL A 209 12.77 -7.27 -1.21
CA VAL A 209 13.23 -6.62 0.02
C VAL A 209 12.73 -7.37 1.25
N ILE A 210 11.47 -7.81 1.24
CA ILE A 210 10.90 -8.58 2.37
C ILE A 210 11.66 -9.89 2.57
N VAL A 211 12.02 -10.57 1.48
CA VAL A 211 12.86 -11.78 1.53
C VAL A 211 14.26 -11.47 2.02
N TRP A 212 14.87 -10.38 1.53
CA TRP A 212 16.20 -9.95 1.96
C TRP A 212 16.29 -9.64 3.46
N LEU A 213 15.21 -9.10 4.05
CA LEU A 213 15.12 -8.82 5.50
C LEU A 213 15.12 -10.08 6.39
N ALA A 214 14.95 -11.27 5.81
CA ALA A 214 15.05 -12.53 6.56
C ALA A 214 16.48 -12.79 7.07
N GLN A 215 17.48 -12.24 6.40
CA GLN A 215 18.87 -12.28 6.87
C GLN A 215 19.15 -11.13 7.85
N GLU A 216 20.21 -11.27 8.64
CA GLU A 216 20.70 -10.20 9.51
C GLU A 216 21.44 -9.14 8.70
N HIS A 217 21.10 -7.88 8.96
CA HIS A 217 21.73 -6.73 8.31
C HIS A 217 22.07 -5.69 9.35
N THR A 218 23.11 -4.91 9.07
CA THR A 218 23.46 -3.76 9.91
C THR A 218 22.41 -2.66 9.79
N ILE A 219 22.15 -1.95 10.88
CA ILE A 219 21.11 -0.90 10.92
C ILE A 219 21.35 0.23 9.91
N TRP A 220 22.61 0.57 9.63
CA TRP A 220 22.95 1.57 8.62
C TRP A 220 22.55 1.10 7.22
N LEU A 221 22.69 -0.19 6.91
CA LEU A 221 22.34 -0.76 5.62
C LEU A 221 20.82 -0.76 5.44
N LEU A 222 20.06 -1.11 6.49
CA LEU A 222 18.61 -0.99 6.52
C LEU A 222 18.16 0.46 6.23
N ALA A 223 18.77 1.43 6.92
CA ALA A 223 18.48 2.84 6.72
C ALA A 223 18.82 3.30 5.28
N ALA A 224 19.96 2.88 4.75
CA ALA A 224 20.37 3.18 3.38
C ALA A 224 19.38 2.61 2.36
N VAL A 225 18.97 1.34 2.50
CA VAL A 225 17.98 0.70 1.62
C VAL A 225 16.63 1.42 1.70
N LEU A 226 16.16 1.80 2.89
CA LEU A 226 14.91 2.57 3.06
C LEU A 226 14.98 3.89 2.28
N VAL A 227 16.06 4.66 2.43
CA VAL A 227 16.23 5.94 1.73
C VAL A 227 16.28 5.73 0.23
N LEU A 228 17.10 4.80 -0.26
CA LEU A 228 17.22 4.50 -1.68
C LEU A 228 15.88 4.06 -2.28
N ARG A 229 15.11 3.25 -1.56
CA ARG A 229 13.77 2.79 -1.99
C ARG A 229 12.79 3.95 -2.06
N CYS A 230 12.75 4.82 -1.04
CA CYS A 230 11.91 6.01 -1.03
C CYS A 230 12.25 6.96 -2.19
N LEU A 231 13.53 7.18 -2.45
CA LEU A 231 14.01 8.00 -3.58
C LEU A 231 13.67 7.36 -4.92
N ALA A 232 13.78 6.04 -5.05
CA ALA A 232 13.44 5.35 -6.29
C ALA A 232 11.94 5.44 -6.59
N THR A 233 11.06 5.23 -5.61
CA THR A 233 9.61 5.43 -5.78
C THR A 233 9.28 6.89 -6.11
N ALA A 234 9.92 7.85 -5.44
CA ALA A 234 9.73 9.27 -5.72
C ALA A 234 10.19 9.65 -7.13
N THR A 235 11.35 9.17 -7.56
CA THR A 235 11.89 9.41 -8.91
C THR A 235 11.00 8.82 -9.99
N THR A 236 10.45 7.62 -9.75
CA THR A 236 9.47 6.99 -10.66
C THR A 236 8.23 7.87 -10.83
N LEU A 237 7.70 8.41 -9.73
CA LEU A 237 6.58 9.37 -9.76
C LEU A 237 6.95 10.67 -10.44
N ALA A 238 8.14 11.20 -10.12
CA ALA A 238 8.66 12.42 -10.71
C ALA A 238 8.85 12.25 -12.22
N GLY A 239 9.12 11.06 -12.73
CA GLY A 239 9.15 10.75 -14.17
C GLY A 239 7.77 10.60 -14.84
N GLY A 240 6.68 10.59 -14.06
CA GLY A 240 5.32 10.36 -14.56
C GLY A 240 4.87 8.90 -14.51
N GLY A 241 5.62 8.03 -13.82
CA GLY A 241 5.26 6.63 -13.62
C GLY A 241 3.91 6.44 -12.94
N VAL A 242 3.20 5.40 -13.33
CA VAL A 242 1.86 5.06 -12.82
C VAL A 242 1.92 3.74 -12.07
N GLY A 243 1.50 3.76 -10.81
CA GLY A 243 1.40 2.58 -9.96
C GLY A 243 0.75 2.93 -8.63
N GLY A 244 0.60 1.95 -7.76
CA GLY A 244 0.19 2.15 -6.38
C GLY A 244 1.38 2.34 -5.42
N LEU A 245 1.10 2.96 -4.28
CA LEU A 245 2.08 3.24 -3.23
C LEU A 245 1.92 2.34 -1.98
N PHE A 246 0.99 1.40 -1.99
CA PHE A 246 0.72 0.48 -0.88
C PHE A 246 1.92 -0.42 -0.62
N ILE A 247 2.45 -1.10 -1.65
CA ILE A 247 3.62 -1.96 -1.46
C ILE A 247 4.86 -1.15 -1.04
N PRO A 248 5.18 0.02 -1.63
CA PRO A 248 6.23 0.89 -1.10
C PRO A 248 6.10 1.24 0.39
N LEU A 249 4.88 1.51 0.88
CA LEU A 249 4.61 1.74 2.30
C LEU A 249 4.85 0.48 3.14
N VAL A 250 4.36 -0.67 2.67
CA VAL A 250 4.56 -1.98 3.32
C VAL A 250 6.06 -2.29 3.44
N VAL A 251 6.82 -2.12 2.36
CA VAL A 251 8.28 -2.36 2.34
C VAL A 251 9.01 -1.36 3.25
N GLY A 252 8.65 -0.08 3.21
CA GLY A 252 9.24 0.92 4.11
C GLY A 252 8.98 0.56 5.58
N GLY A 253 7.77 0.12 5.90
CA GLY A 253 7.40 -0.40 7.21
C GLY A 253 8.18 -1.63 7.63
N ALA A 254 8.31 -2.61 6.74
CA ALA A 254 9.09 -3.83 6.98
C ALA A 254 10.55 -3.53 7.36
N ILE A 255 11.20 -2.59 6.65
CA ILE A 255 12.60 -2.19 6.93
C ILE A 255 12.71 -1.50 8.29
N VAL A 256 11.81 -0.56 8.60
CA VAL A 256 11.77 0.11 9.91
C VAL A 256 11.51 -0.90 11.03
N GLY A 257 10.55 -1.80 10.81
CA GLY A 257 10.21 -2.90 11.71
C GLY A 257 11.42 -3.77 12.03
N ARG A 258 12.13 -4.27 11.01
CA ARG A 258 13.37 -5.05 11.18
C ARG A 258 14.39 -4.30 12.03
N GLY A 259 14.69 -3.04 11.71
CA GLY A 259 15.67 -2.26 12.44
C GLY A 259 15.31 -2.01 13.91
N VAL A 260 14.03 -1.83 14.24
CA VAL A 260 13.58 -1.74 15.64
C VAL A 260 13.62 -3.11 16.33
N GLY A 261 13.23 -4.17 15.63
CA GLY A 261 13.27 -5.54 16.14
C GLY A 261 14.66 -6.00 16.53
N ASP A 262 15.67 -5.63 15.74
CA ASP A 262 17.08 -5.94 16.01
C ASP A 262 17.61 -5.28 17.30
N ILE A 263 16.92 -4.26 17.81
CA ILE A 263 17.27 -3.60 19.07
C ILE A 263 16.44 -4.15 20.24
N VAL A 264 15.14 -4.37 20.02
CA VAL A 264 14.20 -4.69 21.11
C VAL A 264 14.13 -6.19 21.38
N ASN A 265 13.99 -7.01 20.34
CA ASN A 265 13.86 -8.47 20.46
C ASN A 265 14.34 -9.16 19.17
N PRO A 266 15.67 -9.37 19.02
CA PRO A 266 16.26 -9.98 17.83
C PRO A 266 15.78 -11.41 17.54
N LEU A 267 15.19 -12.08 18.53
CA LEU A 267 14.74 -13.47 18.44
C LEU A 267 13.47 -13.65 17.61
N ASN A 268 12.69 -12.58 17.40
CA ASN A 268 11.45 -12.66 16.63
C ASN A 268 11.37 -11.57 15.54
N PRO A 269 12.28 -11.59 14.55
CA PRO A 269 12.37 -10.53 13.56
C PRO A 269 11.13 -10.46 12.66
N THR A 270 10.50 -11.61 12.40
CA THR A 270 9.25 -11.70 11.65
C THR A 270 8.16 -10.85 12.29
N LEU A 271 7.95 -10.97 13.61
CA LEU A 271 6.94 -10.16 14.32
C LEU A 271 7.17 -8.66 14.08
N TYR A 272 8.39 -8.16 14.23
CA TYR A 272 8.71 -6.73 14.10
C TYR A 272 8.61 -6.24 12.66
N VAL A 273 8.98 -7.04 11.67
CA VAL A 273 8.75 -6.76 10.24
C VAL A 273 7.26 -6.58 9.98
N LEU A 274 6.41 -7.47 10.49
CA LEU A 274 4.96 -7.45 10.28
C LEU A 274 4.29 -6.28 11.00
N LEU A 275 4.72 -5.97 12.23
CA LEU A 275 4.31 -4.77 12.97
C LEU A 275 4.62 -3.50 12.17
N GLY A 276 5.83 -3.41 11.62
CA GLY A 276 6.27 -2.30 10.79
C GLY A 276 5.46 -2.14 9.51
N MET A 277 5.17 -3.25 8.81
CA MET A 277 4.30 -3.27 7.63
C MET A 277 2.93 -2.66 7.94
N ALA A 278 2.27 -3.10 9.01
CA ALA A 278 0.97 -2.56 9.43
C ALA A 278 1.07 -1.08 9.82
N ALA A 279 2.06 -0.70 10.61
CA ALA A 279 2.21 0.66 11.12
C ALA A 279 2.48 1.70 10.03
N PHE A 280 3.43 1.43 9.14
CA PHE A 280 3.81 2.38 8.08
C PHE A 280 2.73 2.50 7.01
N LEU A 281 2.10 1.38 6.64
CA LEU A 281 0.96 1.38 5.73
C LEU A 281 -0.25 2.10 6.32
N GLY A 282 -0.59 1.75 7.56
CA GLY A 282 -1.69 2.33 8.32
C GLY A 282 -1.56 3.84 8.39
N ALA A 283 -0.42 4.36 8.85
CA ALA A 283 -0.16 5.80 8.90
C ALA A 283 -0.07 6.46 7.51
N GLY A 284 0.59 5.80 6.54
CA GLY A 284 0.81 6.36 5.21
C GLY A 284 -0.48 6.62 4.44
N TYR A 285 -1.41 5.67 4.49
CA TYR A 285 -2.74 5.79 3.87
C TYR A 285 -3.85 6.18 4.84
N ARG A 286 -3.60 6.32 6.15
CA ARG A 286 -4.64 6.51 7.17
C ARG A 286 -5.70 5.40 7.12
N VAL A 287 -5.22 4.15 7.11
CA VAL A 287 -6.05 2.93 7.01
C VAL A 287 -5.59 1.85 8.00
N PRO A 288 -5.56 2.13 9.33
CA PRO A 288 -5.04 1.19 10.31
C PRO A 288 -5.73 -0.18 10.28
N LEU A 289 -7.05 -0.25 10.07
CA LEU A 289 -7.76 -1.55 10.05
C LEU A 289 -7.38 -2.37 8.82
N ALA A 290 -7.36 -1.74 7.65
CA ALA A 290 -6.94 -2.40 6.42
C ALA A 290 -5.48 -2.88 6.49
N ALA A 291 -4.59 -2.11 7.12
CA ALA A 291 -3.19 -2.45 7.22
C ALA A 291 -2.93 -3.66 8.14
N VAL A 292 -3.64 -3.76 9.26
CA VAL A 292 -3.57 -4.92 10.16
C VAL A 292 -4.15 -6.17 9.50
N MET A 293 -5.29 -6.04 8.82
CA MET A 293 -5.89 -7.16 8.09
C MET A 293 -5.01 -7.62 6.91
N PHE A 294 -4.33 -6.68 6.24
CA PHE A 294 -3.36 -7.01 5.20
C PHE A 294 -2.25 -7.89 5.74
N VAL A 295 -1.68 -7.56 6.90
CA VAL A 295 -0.66 -8.39 7.53
C VAL A 295 -1.23 -9.77 7.85
N ALA A 296 -2.42 -9.87 8.43
CA ALA A 296 -3.02 -11.16 8.77
C ALA A 296 -3.23 -12.07 7.55
N GLU A 297 -3.82 -11.55 6.47
CA GLU A 297 -4.14 -12.33 5.27
C GLU A 297 -2.94 -12.54 4.34
N ALA A 298 -2.15 -11.50 4.08
CA ALA A 298 -1.08 -11.56 3.09
C ALA A 298 0.14 -12.37 3.57
N THR A 299 0.24 -12.63 4.88
CA THR A 299 1.35 -13.36 5.51
C THR A 299 0.90 -14.70 6.12
N GLY A 300 -0.41 -14.91 6.28
CA GLY A 300 -0.96 -16.10 6.93
C GLY A 300 -0.76 -16.13 8.44
N GLN A 301 -0.51 -14.98 9.09
CA GLN A 301 -0.21 -14.88 10.52
C GLN A 301 -1.26 -14.06 11.29
N PRO A 302 -2.47 -14.59 11.51
CA PRO A 302 -3.51 -13.89 12.26
C PRO A 302 -3.15 -13.66 13.74
N GLY A 303 -2.22 -14.44 14.30
CA GLY A 303 -1.79 -14.30 15.70
C GLY A 303 -1.17 -12.95 16.05
N PHE A 304 -0.68 -12.20 15.04
CA PHE A 304 -0.05 -10.90 15.24
C PHE A 304 -0.97 -9.70 15.01
N ILE A 305 -2.28 -9.93 14.81
CA ILE A 305 -3.27 -8.85 14.66
C ILE A 305 -3.25 -7.88 15.85
N VAL A 306 -3.21 -8.41 17.08
CA VAL A 306 -3.24 -7.59 18.31
C VAL A 306 -2.05 -6.64 18.40
N PRO A 307 -0.79 -7.10 18.38
CA PRO A 307 0.35 -6.19 18.44
C PRO A 307 0.41 -5.28 17.19
N ALA A 308 0.01 -5.76 16.01
CA ALA A 308 -0.06 -4.93 14.79
C ALA A 308 -1.04 -3.77 14.94
N LEU A 309 -2.17 -3.98 15.64
CA LEU A 309 -3.13 -2.93 15.94
C LEU A 309 -2.54 -1.87 16.85
N PHE A 310 -1.78 -2.25 17.90
CA PHE A 310 -1.07 -1.28 18.74
C PHE A 310 -0.08 -0.44 17.94
N ALA A 311 0.73 -1.08 17.08
CA ALA A 311 1.70 -0.37 16.24
C ALA A 311 1.01 0.59 15.25
N ALA A 312 -0.07 0.14 14.59
CA ALA A 312 -0.83 0.95 13.65
C ALA A 312 -1.53 2.15 14.31
N VAL A 313 -2.14 1.95 15.49
CA VAL A 313 -2.78 3.05 16.24
C VAL A 313 -1.74 4.05 16.74
N ALA A 314 -0.62 3.57 17.31
CA ALA A 314 0.47 4.45 17.71
C ALA A 314 0.99 5.29 16.53
N ALA A 315 1.14 4.67 15.36
CA ALA A 315 1.55 5.37 14.15
C ALA A 315 0.53 6.42 13.70
N GLU A 316 -0.75 6.09 13.71
CA GLU A 316 -1.84 6.99 13.31
C GLU A 316 -1.92 8.24 14.22
N LEU A 317 -1.80 8.04 15.54
CA LEU A 317 -1.79 9.13 16.53
C LEU A 317 -0.62 10.10 16.28
N VAL A 318 0.56 9.57 15.98
CA VAL A 318 1.76 10.39 15.71
C VAL A 318 1.69 11.04 14.33
N MET A 319 1.12 10.37 13.32
CA MET A 319 1.01 10.84 11.94
C MET A 319 0.13 12.08 11.80
N GLY A 320 -0.92 12.20 12.62
CA GLY A 320 -1.84 13.33 12.64
C GLY A 320 -2.61 13.45 11.32
N ARG A 321 -2.83 14.68 10.82
CA ARG A 321 -3.69 14.92 9.64
C ARG A 321 -3.05 14.65 8.28
N GLN A 322 -1.77 14.24 8.22
CA GLN A 322 -1.08 14.03 6.94
C GLN A 322 -1.45 12.68 6.31
N SER A 323 -1.49 12.62 4.98
CA SER A 323 -1.69 11.39 4.22
C SER A 323 -0.86 11.43 2.93
N ILE A 324 -0.53 10.26 2.40
CA ILE A 324 0.13 10.11 1.09
C ILE A 324 -0.82 10.48 -0.08
N THR A 325 -2.13 10.43 0.17
CA THR A 325 -3.15 10.86 -0.79
C THR A 325 -3.76 12.20 -0.37
N THR A 326 -3.86 13.11 -1.33
CA THR A 326 -4.48 14.43 -1.13
C THR A 326 -6.00 14.40 -1.28
N PHE A 327 -6.57 13.28 -1.74
CA PHE A 327 -7.99 13.16 -2.05
C PHE A 327 -8.83 12.59 -0.89
N GLN A 328 -8.19 12.17 0.19
CA GLN A 328 -8.88 11.80 1.42
C GLN A 328 -9.51 13.03 2.07
N ARG A 329 -10.77 12.91 2.47
CA ARG A 329 -11.51 13.96 3.16
C ARG A 329 -11.75 13.55 4.62
N SER A 330 -11.67 14.52 5.51
CA SER A 330 -12.36 14.41 6.81
C SER A 330 -13.84 14.76 6.57
N PRO A 331 -14.77 14.19 7.34
CA PRO A 331 -16.20 14.46 7.18
C PRO A 331 -16.50 15.95 7.35
N GLU A 332 -17.48 16.47 6.61
CA GLU A 332 -18.02 17.81 6.81
C GLU A 332 -18.51 17.95 8.27
N GLY A 333 -18.02 18.96 8.99
CA GLY A 333 -18.34 19.21 10.41
C GLY A 333 -17.21 18.92 11.41
N SER A 334 -16.01 18.56 10.96
CA SER A 334 -14.81 18.44 11.81
C SER A 334 -13.88 19.66 11.70
N SER A 335 -14.38 20.81 12.13
CA SER A 335 -13.56 21.99 12.46
C SER A 335 -13.29 22.02 13.95
#